data_AF-A0A9R1JVE8-F1
#
_entry.id   AF-A0A9R1JVE8-F1
#
_cell.length_a   1.000
_cell.length_b   1.000
_cell.length_c   1.000
_cell.angle_alpha   90.00
_cell.angle_beta   90.00
_cell.angle_gamma   90.00
#
_symmetry.space_group_name_H-M   'P 1'
#
loop_
_entity.id
_entity.type
_entity.pdbx_description
1 polymer ?
#
loop_
_entity_poly.entity_id
_entity_poly.type
_entity_poly.pdbx_seq_one_letter_code
_entity_poly.pdbx_strand_id
1 'polypeptide(L)' 'MAAANGGGAALFSEEELRDVSGLRLREGFVEMMCGCTSRRYGDAVGRLLIYPSGELEISCDCTPGCRE' A
#
# COMPACT_ATOMS: atom_id res chain seq x y z
N MET A 1 -16.84 24.54 13.72
CA MET A 1 -17.16 23.59 12.63
C MET A 1 -15.86 23.21 11.95
N ALA A 2 -15.57 21.92 11.88
CA ALA A 2 -14.25 21.35 11.62
C ALA A 2 -13.72 21.67 10.21
N ALA A 3 -12.44 22.00 10.14
CA ALA A 3 -11.67 22.04 8.90
C ALA A 3 -11.08 20.65 8.67
N ALA A 4 -11.52 19.95 7.62
CA ALA A 4 -10.87 18.75 7.10
C ALA A 4 -10.27 19.11 5.74
N ASN A 5 -9.11 19.78 5.76
CA ASN A 5 -8.17 19.73 4.65
C ASN A 5 -7.37 18.43 4.88
N GLY A 6 -7.35 17.42 4.02
CA GLY A 6 -7.27 17.51 2.56
C GLY A 6 -5.80 17.39 2.17
N GLY A 7 -5.22 16.21 2.39
CA GLY A 7 -3.82 15.90 2.08
C GLY A 7 -3.38 14.70 2.91
N GLY A 8 -2.76 13.69 2.29
CA GLY A 8 -2.33 12.42 2.90
C GLY A 8 -1.33 12.49 4.06
N ALA A 9 -1.24 13.62 4.75
CA ALA A 9 -0.56 13.80 6.02
C ALA A 9 -1.52 13.42 7.16
N ALA A 10 -1.36 12.34 7.89
CA ALA A 10 -0.38 11.28 7.84
C ALA A 10 -1.11 10.07 8.43
N LEU A 11 -1.42 9.06 7.61
CA LEU A 11 -2.03 7.82 8.11
C LEU A 11 -1.19 7.17 9.22
N PHE A 12 0.11 7.35 9.09
CA PHE A 12 1.15 6.89 10.00
C PHE A 12 2.14 8.03 10.22
N SER A 13 2.63 8.15 11.43
CA SER A 13 3.74 9.04 11.78
C SER A 13 5.05 8.57 11.12
N GLU A 14 6.02 9.48 11.00
CA GLU A 14 7.38 9.12 10.54
C GLU A 14 8.04 8.09 11.47
N GLU A 15 7.69 8.10 12.76
CA GLU A 15 8.16 7.15 13.77
C GLU A 15 7.62 5.74 13.52
N GLU A 16 6.34 5.61 13.18
CA GLU A 16 5.70 4.32 12.83
C GLU A 16 6.24 3.75 11.51
N LEU A 17 6.64 4.62 10.59
CA LEU A 17 7.15 4.23 9.27
C LEU A 17 8.67 4.03 9.24
N ARG A 18 9.37 4.36 10.33
CA ARG A 18 10.85 4.41 10.38
C ARG A 18 11.53 3.12 9.94
N ASP A 19 10.94 1.98 10.30
CA ASP A 19 11.51 0.66 10.02
C ASP A 19 10.87 -0.02 8.79
N VAL A 20 9.96 0.68 8.10
CA VAL A 20 9.28 0.16 6.91
C VAL A 20 10.01 0.64 5.65
N SER A 21 10.67 -0.30 4.98
CA SER A 21 11.36 -0.02 3.71
C SER A 21 10.42 -0.15 2.50
N GLY A 22 10.73 0.58 1.41
CA GLY A 22 9.96 0.49 0.16
C GLY A 22 8.58 1.14 0.21
N LEU A 23 8.36 2.05 1.17
CA LEU A 23 7.10 2.77 1.35
C LEU A 23 7.08 4.06 0.53
N ARG A 24 5.90 4.39 0.00
CA ARG A 24 5.62 5.60 -0.78
C ARG A 24 4.35 6.24 -0.24
N LEU A 25 4.50 7.40 0.37
CA LEU A 25 3.37 8.21 0.80
C LEU A 25 2.79 8.92 -0.42
N ARG A 26 1.48 8.74 -0.66
CA ARG A 26 0.72 9.40 -1.71
C ARG A 26 -0.38 10.24 -1.10
N GLU A 27 -0.94 11.15 -1.89
CA GLU A 27 -2.09 11.92 -1.46
C GLU A 27 -3.31 10.99 -1.35
N GLY A 28 -3.68 10.65 -0.11
CA GLY A 28 -4.86 9.85 0.20
C GLY A 28 -4.63 8.35 0.41
N PHE A 29 -3.39 7.84 0.33
CA PHE A 29 -3.06 6.45 0.70
C PHE A 29 -1.55 6.26 0.92
N VAL A 30 -1.20 5.17 1.58
CA VAL A 30 0.18 4.68 1.68
C VAL A 30 0.36 3.48 0.77
N GLU A 31 1.37 3.53 -0.10
CA GLU A 31 1.77 2.40 -0.96
C GLU A 31 3.03 1.76 -0.39
N MET A 32 3.06 0.42 -0.31
CA MET A 32 4.27 -0.32 0.05
C MET A 32 4.45 -1.55 -0.83
N MET A 33 5.70 -1.97 -1.02
CA MET A 33 6.00 -3.23 -1.69
C MET A 33 5.69 -4.40 -0.75
N CYS A 34 5.00 -5.42 -1.25
CA CYS A 34 4.75 -6.67 -0.55
C CYS A 34 5.26 -7.87 -1.37
N GLY A 35 5.64 -8.95 -0.70
CA GLY A 35 5.84 -10.24 -1.35
C GLY A 35 4.49 -10.96 -1.46
N CYS A 36 4.05 -11.29 -2.67
CA CYS A 36 2.90 -12.15 -2.92
C CYS A 36 3.41 -13.55 -3.26
N THR A 37 3.11 -14.55 -2.42
CA THR A 37 3.36 -15.97 -2.77
C THR A 37 2.10 -16.57 -3.36
N SER A 38 2.11 -16.85 -4.65
CA SER A 38 1.05 -17.59 -5.32
C SER A 38 1.40 -19.07 -5.37
N ARG A 39 0.46 -19.95 -4.98
CA ARG A 39 0.66 -21.41 -5.07
C ARG A 39 0.94 -21.87 -6.51
N ARG A 40 0.37 -21.16 -7.49
CA ARG A 40 0.47 -21.52 -8.91
C ARG A 40 1.68 -20.89 -9.59
N TYR A 41 2.07 -19.69 -9.17
CA TYR A 41 3.04 -18.87 -9.88
C TYR A 41 4.34 -18.61 -9.11
N GLY A 42 4.42 -19.05 -7.86
CA GLY A 42 5.57 -18.79 -6.99
C GLY A 42 5.52 -17.39 -6.39
N ASP A 43 6.69 -16.87 -6.02
CA ASP A 43 6.82 -15.57 -5.37
C ASP A 43 6.90 -14.45 -6.41
N ALA A 44 6.06 -13.43 -6.22
CA ALA A 44 6.02 -12.22 -7.01
C ALA A 44 6.04 -10.98 -6.12
N VAL A 45 6.43 -9.85 -6.71
CA VAL A 45 6.35 -8.55 -6.05
C VAL A 45 4.96 -7.97 -6.28
N GLY A 46 4.28 -7.62 -5.20
CA GLY A 46 3.03 -6.87 -5.21
C GLY A 46 3.19 -5.47 -4.61
N ARG A 47 2.13 -4.69 -4.78
CA ARG A 47 1.94 -3.39 -4.14
C ARG A 47 0.73 -3.48 -3.23
N LEU A 48 0.89 -3.10 -1.98
CA LEU A 48 -0.18 -2.95 -1.00
C LEU A 48 -0.46 -1.45 -0.83
N LEU A 49 -1.72 -1.06 -1.01
CA LEU A 49 -2.23 0.28 -0.79
C LEU A 49 -3.11 0.28 0.46
N ILE A 50 -2.85 1.22 1.37
CA ILE A 50 -3.56 1.38 2.63
C ILE A 50 -4.26 2.74 2.61
N TYR A 51 -5.58 2.73 2.70
CA TYR A 51 -6.41 3.93 2.67
C TYR A 51 -6.80 4.39 4.08
N PRO A 52 -7.09 5.68 4.28
CA PRO A 52 -7.59 6.20 5.57
C PRO A 52 -8.92 5.62 6.03
N SER A 53 -9.72 5.09 5.10
CA SER A 53 -10.94 4.34 5.40
C SER A 53 -10.68 3.02 6.13
N GLY A 54 -9.43 2.55 6.16
CA GLY A 54 -9.08 1.19 6.59
C GLY A 54 -9.20 0.16 5.47
N GLU A 55 -9.55 0.59 4.25
CA GLU A 55 -9.53 -0.28 3.07
C GLU A 55 -8.09 -0.63 2.68
N LEU A 56 -7.93 -1.87 2.23
CA LEU A 56 -6.65 -2.42 1.79
C LEU A 56 -6.83 -2.90 0.35
N GLU A 57 -5.96 -2.45 -0.54
CA GLU A 57 -5.93 -2.91 -1.94
C GLU A 57 -4.58 -3.56 -2.24
N ILE A 58 -4.60 -4.76 -2.80
CA ILE A 58 -3.40 -5.49 -3.20
C ILE A 58 -3.39 -5.59 -4.73
N SER A 59 -2.32 -5.11 -5.34
CA SER A 59 -2.05 -5.25 -6.77
C SER A 59 -0.78 -6.09 -6.95
N CYS A 60 -0.94 -7.36 -7.35
CA CYS A 60 0.20 -8.24 -7.66
C CYS A 60 0.36 -8.40 -9.19
N ASP A 61 1.60 -8.29 -9.68
CA ASP A 61 1.97 -8.56 -11.08
C ASP A 61 2.58 -9.97 -11.20
N CYS A 62 1.84 -11.00 -10.77
CA CYS A 62 2.30 -12.40 -10.77
C CYS A 62 2.63 -12.92 -12.20
N THR A 63 1.94 -12.36 -13.21
CA THR A 63 2.15 -12.62 -14.64
C THR A 63 1.44 -11.52 -15.44
N PRO A 64 1.89 -11.16 -16.66
CA PRO A 64 1.17 -10.20 -17.50
C PRO A 64 -0.30 -10.61 -17.69
N GLY A 65 -1.22 -9.74 -17.24
CA GLY A 65 -2.66 -10.00 -17.32
C GLY A 65 -3.25 -10.82 -16.16
N CYS A 66 -2.53 -10.97 -15.05
CA CYS A 66 -3.09 -11.54 -13.82
C CYS A 66 -4.31 -10.71 -13.36
N ARG A 67 -5.44 -11.38 -13.12
CA ARG A 67 -6.69 -10.81 -12.58
C ARG A 67 -7.07 -11.54 -11.29
N GLU A 68 -6.08 -11.69 -10.40
CA GLU A 68 -6.33 -12.23 -9.05
C GLU A 68 -7.33 -11.35 -8.31
#